data_AF-A0ABD3E5H7-F1
#
_entry.id   AF-A0ABD3E5H7-F1
#
_cell.length_a   1.000
_cell.length_b   1.000
_cell.length_c   1.000
_cell.angle_alpha   90.00
_cell.angle_beta   90.00
_cell.angle_gamma   90.00
#
_symmetry.space_group_name_H-M   'P 1'
#
loop_
_entity.id
_entity.type
_entity.pdbx_description
1 polymer ?
#
loop_
_entity_poly.entity_id
_entity_poly.type
_entity_poly.pdbx_seq_one_letter_code
_entity_poly.pdbx_strand_id
1 'polypeptide(L)'
;MASLALPGMSGFVAELIVFFGLITSQKYLLMTKALITFVMAIGMILTPIYLLSMLRQMFYGYKIFNISNSYFSDSGPRELFLLISIFLPILGIGMYPDFLLSLSVEKVKYLVSIEHLA
;
A
#
# COMPACT_ATOMS: atom_id res chain seq x y z
N MET A 1 -2.35 -9.07 2.77
CA MET A 1 -2.14 -8.85 1.33
C MET A 1 -2.36 -7.42 0.88
N ALA A 2 -3.32 -6.66 1.43
CA ALA A 2 -3.49 -5.24 1.11
C ALA A 2 -2.23 -4.36 1.31
N SER A 3 -1.43 -4.67 2.34
CA SER A 3 -0.16 -3.98 2.65
C SER A 3 1.03 -4.40 1.77
N LEU A 4 0.83 -5.35 0.84
CA LEU A 4 1.90 -5.84 -0.06
C LEU A 4 2.14 -4.92 -1.28
N ALA A 5 1.45 -3.77 -1.34
CA ALA A 5 1.34 -2.98 -2.56
C ALA A 5 0.94 -3.87 -3.76
N LEU A 6 -0.04 -4.76 -3.55
CA LEU A 6 -0.56 -5.59 -4.62
C LEU A 6 -1.26 -4.69 -5.66
N PRO A 7 -1.02 -4.85 -6.97
CA PRO A 7 -1.77 -4.12 -7.98
C PRO A 7 -3.28 -4.31 -7.78
N GLY A 8 -4.02 -3.20 -7.74
CA GLY A 8 -5.46 -3.16 -7.47
C GLY A 8 -5.86 -2.88 -6.02
N MET A 9 -4.90 -2.72 -5.09
CA MET A 9 -5.14 -2.24 -3.73
C MET A 9 -4.71 -0.78 -3.58
N SER A 10 -5.37 -0.04 -2.68
CA SER A 10 -5.10 1.39 -2.44
C SER A 10 -3.63 1.72 -2.14
N GLY A 11 -2.93 0.84 -1.43
CA GLY A 11 -1.51 1.03 -1.07
C GLY A 11 -0.59 1.10 -2.29
N PHE A 12 -0.81 0.26 -3.31
CA PHE A 12 0.00 0.27 -4.54
C PHE A 12 -0.19 1.56 -5.34
N VAL A 13 -1.44 2.01 -5.49
CA VAL A 13 -1.76 3.23 -6.23
C VAL A 13 -1.15 4.45 -5.54
N ALA A 14 -1.19 4.51 -4.22
CA ALA A 14 -0.55 5.57 -3.44
C ALA A 14 0.97 5.63 -3.67
N GLU A 15 1.66 4.50 -3.58
CA GLU A 15 3.11 4.43 -3.81
C GLU A 15 3.50 4.79 -5.26
N LEU A 16 2.72 4.34 -6.26
CA LEU A 16 2.94 4.69 -7.65
C LEU A 16 2.77 6.20 -7.93
N ILE A 17 1.73 6.83 -7.37
CA ILE A 17 1.50 8.27 -7.55
C ILE A 17 2.68 9.07 -6.98
N VAL A 18 3.21 8.66 -5.82
CA VAL A 18 4.39 9.28 -5.22
C VAL A 18 5.63 9.08 -6.10
N PHE A 19 5.84 7.88 -6.65
CA PHE A 19 6.95 7.58 -7.55
C PHE A 19 6.90 8.44 -8.83
N PHE A 20 5.73 8.52 -9.49
CA PHE A 20 5.54 9.39 -10.65
C PHE A 20 5.67 10.88 -10.28
N GLY A 21 5.18 11.29 -9.11
CA GLY A 21 5.32 12.65 -8.61
C GLY A 21 6.79 13.08 -8.48
N LEU A 22 7.64 12.20 -7.95
CA LEU A 22 9.08 12.45 -7.90
C LEU A 22 9.71 12.50 -9.29
N ILE A 23 9.34 11.61 -10.22
CA ILE A 23 9.90 11.57 -11.58
C ILE A 23 9.50 12.80 -12.41
N THR A 24 8.29 13.31 -12.27
CA THR A 24 7.83 14.47 -13.05
C THR A 24 8.34 15.80 -12.49
N SER A 25 8.74 15.83 -11.21
CA SER A 25 9.24 17.06 -10.59
C SER A 25 10.52 17.60 -11.26
N GLN A 26 10.48 18.88 -11.64
CA GLN A 26 11.56 19.63 -12.30
C GLN A 26 12.45 20.41 -11.32
N LYS A 27 12.04 20.52 -10.04
CA LYS A 27 12.74 21.34 -9.02
C LYS A 27 14.01 20.68 -8.46
N TYR A 28 14.18 19.36 -8.63
CA TYR A 28 15.29 18.62 -8.04
C TYR A 28 16.43 18.41 -9.03
N LEU A 29 17.68 18.56 -8.55
CA LEU A 29 18.88 18.14 -9.27
C LEU A 29 18.81 16.64 -9.61
N LEU A 30 19.25 16.27 -10.82
CA LEU A 30 19.23 14.89 -11.33
C LEU A 30 19.83 13.87 -10.34
N MET A 31 20.88 14.25 -9.63
CA MET A 31 21.59 13.38 -8.68
C MET A 31 20.77 13.05 -7.43
N THR A 32 20.11 14.04 -6.81
CA THR A 32 19.31 13.81 -5.60
C THR A 32 18.02 13.05 -5.93
N LYS A 33 17.43 13.32 -7.09
CA LYS A 33 16.28 12.59 -7.63
C LYS A 33 16.58 11.10 -7.83
N ALA A 34 17.73 10.77 -8.41
CA ALA A 34 18.17 9.39 -8.59
C ALA A 34 18.37 8.66 -7.23
N LEU A 35 18.92 9.35 -6.23
CA LEU A 35 19.12 8.77 -4.90
C LEU A 35 17.79 8.45 -4.20
N ILE A 36 16.85 9.40 -4.20
CA ILE A 36 15.54 9.23 -3.54
C ILE A 36 14.72 8.13 -4.23
N THR A 37 14.72 8.10 -5.56
CA THR A 37 14.02 7.04 -6.32
C THR A 37 14.62 5.65 -6.09
N PHE A 38 15.94 5.56 -5.92
CA PHE A 38 16.60 4.29 -5.58
C PHE A 38 16.19 3.79 -4.19
N VAL A 39 16.18 4.65 -3.18
CA VAL A 39 15.71 4.30 -1.82
C VAL A 39 14.24 3.86 -1.84
N MET A 40 13.40 4.55 -2.61
CA MET A 40 11.99 4.19 -2.77
C MET A 40 11.81 2.82 -3.43
N ALA A 41 12.59 2.52 -4.48
CA ALA A 41 12.55 1.23 -5.15
C ALA A 41 12.96 0.07 -4.22
N ILE A 42 13.97 0.28 -3.36
CA ILE A 42 14.34 -0.69 -2.33
C ILE A 42 13.16 -0.94 -1.38
N GLY A 43 12.48 0.12 -0.95
CA GLY A 43 11.30 0.04 -0.10
C GLY A 43 10.18 -0.82 -0.71
N MET A 44 9.83 -0.58 -1.98
CA MET A 44 8.81 -1.36 -2.71
C MET A 44 9.15 -2.86 -2.82
N ILE A 45 10.43 -3.20 -2.87
CA ILE A 45 10.88 -4.60 -2.96
C ILE A 45 10.90 -5.24 -1.56
N LEU A 46 11.29 -4.50 -0.52
CA LEU A 46 11.38 -5.02 0.84
C LEU A 46 10.02 -5.34 1.46
N THR A 47 9.00 -4.52 1.21
CA THR A 47 7.63 -4.71 1.74
C THR A 47 7.04 -6.09 1.43
N PRO A 48 7.02 -6.57 0.17
CA PRO A 48 6.53 -7.91 -0.11
C PRO A 48 7.43 -9.00 0.45
N ILE A 49 8.76 -8.85 0.41
CA ILE A 49 9.67 -9.87 0.95
C ILE A 49 9.38 -10.15 2.44
N TYR A 50 9.24 -9.09 3.24
CA TYR A 50 8.97 -9.23 4.68
C TYR A 50 7.59 -9.86 4.94
N LEU A 51 6.55 -9.34 4.31
CA LEU A 51 5.17 -9.80 4.54
C LEU A 51 4.94 -11.22 4.01
N LEU A 52 5.48 -11.60 2.85
CA LEU A 52 5.40 -12.99 2.37
C LEU A 52 6.20 -13.95 3.26
N SER A 53 7.37 -13.52 3.79
CA SER A 53 8.14 -14.34 4.72
C SER A 53 7.39 -14.59 6.02
N MET A 54 6.75 -13.56 6.58
CA MET A 54 5.91 -13.69 7.79
C MET A 54 4.69 -14.58 7.53
N LEU A 55 3.99 -14.37 6.41
CA LEU A 55 2.81 -15.17 6.04
C LEU A 55 3.19 -16.65 5.87
N ARG A 56 4.35 -16.93 5.25
CA ARG A 56 4.90 -18.28 5.14
C ARG A 56 5.21 -18.88 6.51
N GLN A 57 5.84 -18.14 7.43
CA GLN A 57 6.18 -18.65 8.76
C GLN A 57 4.93 -18.96 9.60
N MET A 58 3.90 -18.13 9.51
CA MET A 58 2.69 -18.25 10.34
C MET A 58 1.68 -19.27 9.81
N PHE A 59 1.47 -19.34 8.49
CA PHE A 59 0.48 -20.26 7.90
C PHE A 59 1.10 -21.53 7.29
N TYR A 60 2.34 -21.46 6.81
CA TYR A 60 3.03 -22.55 6.11
C TYR A 60 4.21 -23.13 6.91
N GLY A 61 4.38 -22.73 8.17
CA GLY A 61 5.44 -23.21 9.07
C GLY A 61 5.41 -24.74 9.24
N TYR A 62 6.61 -25.33 9.24
CA TYR A 62 6.83 -26.77 9.33
C TYR A 62 6.25 -27.36 10.64
N LYS A 63 5.20 -28.16 10.47
CA LYS A 63 4.67 -29.23 11.33
C LYS A 63 5.52 -29.61 12.57
N ILE A 64 5.08 -29.27 13.78
CA ILE A 64 5.12 -30.10 15.02
C ILE A 64 3.96 -29.56 15.90
N PHE A 65 2.90 -30.29 16.28
CA PHE A 65 2.90 -31.32 17.31
C PHE A 65 1.70 -32.27 17.18
N ASN A 66 1.96 -33.48 17.64
CA ASN A 66 1.12 -34.66 17.75
C ASN A 66 -0.10 -34.48 18.68
N ILE A 67 -0.88 -33.41 18.51
CA ILE A 67 -2.11 -33.16 19.26
C ILE A 67 -3.28 -33.18 18.28
N SER A 68 -4.09 -34.23 18.45
CA SER A 68 -5.45 -34.33 17.92
C SER A 68 -6.31 -33.25 18.58
N ASN A 69 -6.18 -31.99 18.16
CA ASN A 69 -7.25 -31.01 18.31
C ASN A 69 -7.43 -30.33 16.96
N SER A 70 -8.22 -31.05 16.18
CA SER A 70 -8.79 -30.69 14.91
C SER A 70 -9.73 -29.49 15.06
N TYR A 71 -9.51 -28.47 14.21
CA TYR A 71 -10.46 -27.43 13.79
C TYR A 71 -11.10 -26.58 14.89
N PHE A 72 -10.54 -25.39 15.14
CA PHE A 72 -11.36 -24.25 15.58
C PHE A 72 -10.84 -22.94 14.96
N SER A 73 -10.95 -22.83 13.63
CA SER A 73 -11.09 -21.51 12.98
C SER A 73 -12.57 -21.13 13.07
N ASP A 74 -13.03 -20.75 14.27
CA ASP A 74 -14.35 -20.16 14.45
C ASP A 74 -14.20 -18.64 14.39
N SER A 75 -14.01 -18.12 13.18
CA SER A 75 -14.13 -16.67 12.94
C SER A 75 -15.61 -16.34 12.93
N GLY A 76 -16.08 -15.72 14.02
CA GLY A 76 -17.49 -15.39 14.15
C GLY A 76 -17.96 -14.45 13.02
N PRO A 77 -19.26 -14.49 12.64
CA PRO A 77 -19.81 -13.66 11.56
C PRO A 77 -19.60 -12.15 11.78
N ARG A 78 -19.43 -11.73 13.04
CA ARG A 78 -19.08 -10.36 13.43
C ARG A 78 -17.68 -9.95 12.97
N GLU A 79 -16.70 -10.84 13.08
CA GLU A 79 -15.32 -10.57 12.69
C GLU A 79 -15.19 -10.49 11.17
N LEU A 80 -15.87 -11.39 10.47
CA LEU A 80 -15.92 -11.38 9.01
C LEU A 80 -16.54 -10.10 8.46
N PHE A 81 -17.60 -9.58 9.10
CA PHE A 81 -18.22 -8.32 8.71
C PHE A 81 -17.25 -7.12 8.85
N LEU A 82 -16.48 -7.06 9.95
CA LEU A 82 -15.48 -6.01 10.14
C LEU A 82 -14.37 -6.10 9.08
N LEU A 83 -13.89 -7.31 8.79
CA LEU A 83 -12.89 -7.53 7.74
C LEU A 83 -13.40 -7.08 6.38
N ILE A 84 -14.64 -7.45 6.01
CA ILE A 84 -15.24 -7.06 4.73
C ILE A 84 -15.43 -5.53 4.64
N SER A 85 -15.86 -4.91 5.74
CA SER A 85 -16.14 -3.47 5.79
C SER A 85 -14.88 -2.63 5.58
N ILE A 86 -13.73 -3.10 6.07
CA ILE A 86 -12.43 -2.46 5.86
C ILE A 86 -11.82 -2.83 4.50
N PHE A 87 -12.09 -4.03 3.99
CA PHE A 87 -11.57 -4.49 2.71
C PHE A 87 -12.23 -3.77 1.52
N LEU A 88 -13.52 -3.46 1.61
CA LEU A 88 -14.27 -2.76 0.58
C LEU A 88 -13.66 -1.41 0.15
N PRO A 89 -13.36 -0.47 1.05
CA PRO A 89 -12.74 0.80 0.66
C PRO A 89 -11.31 0.61 0.13
N ILE A 90 -10.54 -0.35 0.67
CA ILE A 90 -9.17 -0.64 0.19
C ILE A 90 -9.18 -1.07 -1.28
N LEU A 91 -10.11 -1.95 -1.66
CA LEU A 91 -10.32 -2.35 -3.05
C LEU A 91 -10.92 -1.23 -3.89
N GLY A 92 -11.96 -0.56 -3.38
CA GLY A 92 -12.64 0.52 -4.11
C GLY A 92 -11.70 1.65 -4.51
N ILE A 93 -10.86 2.09 -3.57
CA ILE A 93 -9.83 3.11 -3.83
C ILE A 93 -8.73 2.57 -4.76
N GLY A 94 -8.37 1.29 -4.61
CA GLY A 94 -7.36 0.64 -5.46
C GLY A 94 -7.81 0.50 -6.92
N MET A 95 -9.09 0.25 -7.16
CA MET A 95 -9.66 0.17 -8.51
C MET A 95 -9.99 1.56 -9.09
N TYR A 96 -10.46 2.49 -8.25
CA TYR A 96 -10.84 3.84 -8.67
C TYR A 96 -10.25 4.92 -7.76
N PRO A 97 -8.98 5.30 -7.98
CA PRO A 97 -8.30 6.31 -7.16
C PRO A 97 -8.82 7.73 -7.39
N ASP A 98 -9.42 8.00 -8.55
CA ASP A 98 -9.94 9.32 -8.92
C ASP A 98 -11.00 9.83 -7.95
N PHE A 99 -11.74 8.94 -7.28
CA PHE A 99 -12.69 9.33 -6.23
C PHE A 99 -12.02 10.09 -5.09
N LEU A 100 -10.84 9.66 -4.63
CA LEU A 100 -10.10 10.37 -3.59
C LEU A 100 -9.29 11.55 -4.13
N LEU A 101 -8.75 11.42 -5.35
CA LEU A 101 -7.98 12.49 -5.96
C LEU A 101 -8.87 13.70 -6.24
N SER A 102 -10.09 13.51 -6.75
CA SER A 102 -11.02 14.62 -7.02
C SER A 102 -11.32 15.49 -5.79
N LEU A 103 -11.37 14.91 -4.60
CA LEU A 103 -11.56 15.64 -3.33
C LEU A 103 -10.34 16.49 -2.92
N SER A 104 -9.13 16.11 -3.35
CA SER A 104 -7.87 16.71 -2.90
C SER A 104 -7.19 17.61 -3.93
N VAL A 105 -7.42 17.38 -5.23
CA VAL A 105 -6.75 18.06 -6.35
C VAL A 105 -6.90 19.58 -6.29
N GLU A 106 -8.09 20.11 -5.98
CA GLU A 106 -8.31 21.56 -5.93
C GLU A 106 -7.46 22.22 -4.84
N LYS A 107 -7.40 21.61 -3.64
CA LYS A 107 -6.61 22.12 -2.52
C LYS A 107 -5.11 22.03 -2.79
N VAL A 108 -4.66 20.92 -3.36
CA VAL A 108 -3.23 20.73 -3.70
C VAL A 108 -2.81 21.73 -4.77
N LYS A 109 -3.63 21.96 -5.81
CA LYS A 109 -3.34 22.93 -6.87
C LYS A 109 -3.24 24.35 -6.33
N TYR A 110 -4.11 24.71 -5.39
CA TYR A 110 -4.03 26.00 -4.68
C TYR A 110 -2.70 26.15 -3.93
N LEU A 111 -2.29 25.14 -3.15
CA LEU A 111 -1.01 25.18 -2.41
C LEU A 111 0.20 25.31 -3.34
N VAL A 112 0.24 24.53 -4.43
CA VAL A 112 1.33 24.61 -5.42
C VAL A 112 1.39 25.98 -6.08
N SER A 113 0.25 26.63 -6.34
CA SER A 113 0.22 27.97 -6.94
C SER A 113 0.78 29.05 -6.02
N ILE A 114 0.60 28.93 -4.70
CA ILE A 114 1.21 29.83 -3.71
C ILE A 114 2.72 29.66 -3.67
N GLU A 115 3.21 28.41 -3.65
CA GLU A 115 4.65 28.11 -3.62
C GLU A 115 5.37 28.59 -4.89
N HIS A 116 4.66 28.72 -6.02
CA HIS A 116 5.24 29.23 -7.26
C HIS A 116 5.23 30.76 -7.36
N LEU A 117 4.49 31.44 -6.48
CA LEU A 117 4.38 32.90 -6.35
C LEU A 117 5.32 33.48 -5.29
N ALA A 118 5.81 32.66 -4.36
CA ALA A 118 6.82 33.00 -3.35
C ALA A 118 8.24 32.72 -3.87
#